data_AF-A0AAJ1RB57-F1
#
_entry.id   AF-A0AAJ1RB57-F1
#
_cell.length_a   1.000
_cell.length_b   1.000
_cell.length_c   1.000
_cell.angle_alpha   90.00
_cell.angle_beta   90.00
_cell.angle_gamma   90.00
#
_symmetry.space_group_name_H-M   'P 1'
#
loop_
_entity.id
_entity.type
_entity.pdbx_description
1 polymer ?
#
loop_
_entity_poly.entity_id
_entity_poly.type
_entity_poly.pdbx_seq_one_letter_code
_entity_poly.pdbx_strand_id
1 'polypeptide(L)' 'MVATNKTPKQSTKVTTTQRITFVTKEKIKLLAYFIDGTNDKQKLAFNDTVELLADLYVKNNLNDRQRELFKDMLEEKRI' A
#
# COMPACT_ATOMS: atom_id res chain seq x y z
N MET A 1 -17.37 -38.58 10.88
CA MET A 1 -16.20 -37.78 10.47
C MET A 1 -16.64 -36.33 10.39
N VAL A 2 -16.30 -35.51 11.38
CA VAL A 2 -16.68 -34.08 11.41
C VAL A 2 -15.64 -33.30 10.63
N ALA A 3 -15.98 -32.88 9.42
CA ALA A 3 -15.15 -31.97 8.63
C ALA A 3 -15.19 -30.58 9.27
N THR A 4 -14.13 -30.23 10.00
CA THR A 4 -13.88 -28.85 10.42
C THR A 4 -13.43 -28.04 9.20
N ASN A 5 -14.39 -27.40 8.54
CA ASN A 5 -14.13 -26.35 7.56
C ASN A 5 -13.37 -25.22 8.26
N LYS A 6 -12.03 -25.19 8.11
CA LYS A 6 -11.21 -24.05 8.46
C LYS A 6 -11.58 -22.91 7.51
N THR A 7 -12.44 -22.01 7.96
CA THR A 7 -12.58 -20.70 7.33
C THR A 7 -11.20 -20.02 7.32
N PRO A 8 -10.71 -19.53 6.18
CA PRO A 8 -9.44 -18.81 6.15
C PRO A 8 -9.63 -17.57 7.01
N LYS A 9 -8.84 -17.46 8.08
CA LYS A 9 -8.74 -16.22 8.87
C LYS A 9 -8.34 -15.12 7.89
N GLN A 10 -9.27 -14.26 7.52
CA GLN A 10 -8.97 -12.99 6.87
C GLN A 10 -7.98 -12.29 7.80
N SER A 11 -6.72 -12.19 7.38
CA SER A 11 -5.72 -11.41 8.10
C SER A 11 -6.20 -9.97 8.07
N THR A 12 -6.80 -9.50 9.16
CA THR A 12 -7.18 -8.10 9.32
C THR A 12 -5.90 -7.29 9.16
N LYS A 13 -5.75 -6.53 8.06
CA LYS A 13 -4.63 -5.61 7.87
C LYS A 13 -4.60 -4.70 9.12
N VAL A 14 -3.52 -4.76 9.89
CA VAL A 14 -3.38 -3.92 11.09
C VAL A 14 -3.30 -2.47 10.62
N THR A 15 -4.33 -1.68 10.94
CA THR A 15 -4.38 -0.26 10.59
C THR A 15 -3.80 0.58 11.72
N THR A 16 -2.90 1.50 11.38
CA THR A 16 -2.34 2.48 12.31
C THR A 16 -2.71 3.90 11.87
N THR A 17 -3.10 4.75 12.81
CA THR A 17 -3.39 6.15 12.53
C THR A 17 -2.10 6.99 12.55
N GLN A 18 -1.80 7.68 11.46
CA GLN A 18 -0.73 8.68 11.40
C GLN A 18 -1.30 10.08 11.14
N ARG A 19 -0.73 11.08 11.80
CA ARG A 19 -1.04 12.50 11.52
C ARG A 19 -0.22 12.97 10.33
N ILE A 20 -0.88 13.61 9.38
CA ILE A 20 -0.26 14.23 8.22
C ILE A 20 -0.76 15.67 8.07
N THR A 21 0.00 16.50 7.36
CA THR A 21 -0.45 17.86 7.04
C THR A 21 -1.58 17.83 6.00
N PHE A 22 -2.42 18.87 6.02
CA PHE A 22 -3.48 19.05 5.03
C PHE A 22 -2.92 19.06 3.61
N VAL A 23 -1.81 19.77 3.38
CA VAL A 23 -1.17 19.86 2.06
C VAL A 23 -0.70 18.49 1.57
N THR A 24 -0.11 17.66 2.43
CA THR A 24 0.31 16.30 2.07
C THR A 24 -0.89 15.44 1.68
N LYS A 25 -1.99 15.52 2.44
CA LYS A 25 -3.23 14.80 2.14
C LYS A 25 -3.77 15.17 0.75
N GLU A 26 -3.82 16.46 0.43
CA GLU A 26 -4.33 16.92 -0.86
C GLU A 26 -3.41 16.57 -2.02
N LYS A 27 -2.08 16.62 -1.84
CA LYS A 27 -1.12 16.14 -2.84
C LYS A 27 -1.35 14.67 -3.21
N ILE A 28 -1.52 13.80 -2.22
CA ILE A 28 -1.75 12.36 -2.45
C ILE A 28 -3.06 12.12 -3.20
N LYS A 29 -4.15 12.80 -2.80
CA LYS A 29 -5.42 12.73 -3.53
C LYS A 29 -5.30 13.20 -4.97
N LEU A 30 -4.55 14.27 -5.21
CA LEU A 30 -4.34 14.78 -6.57
C LEU A 30 -3.52 13.81 -7.41
N LEU A 31 -2.49 13.18 -6.83
CA LEU A 31 -1.68 12.18 -7.51
C LEU A 31 -2.50 10.97 -7.97
N ALA A 32 -3.53 10.57 -7.21
CA ALA A 32 -4.41 9.47 -7.61
C ALA A 32 -5.00 9.66 -9.02
N TYR A 33 -5.35 10.89 -9.42
CA TYR A 33 -5.89 11.18 -10.76
C TYR A 33 -4.89 10.97 -11.89
N PHE A 34 -3.58 11.10 -11.61
CA PHE A 34 -2.53 10.97 -12.61
C PHE A 34 -1.99 9.55 -12.74
N ILE A 35 -2.13 8.72 -11.71
CA ILE A 35 -1.57 7.36 -11.68
C ILE A 35 -2.47 6.36 -12.42
N ASP A 36 -3.79 6.46 -12.24
CA ASP A 36 -4.70 5.46 -12.83
C ASP A 36 -4.84 5.61 -14.35
N GLY A 37 -4.54 6.77 -14.93
CA GLY A 37 -4.65 7.03 -16.38
C GLY A 37 -6.07 6.88 -16.96
N THR A 38 -6.99 6.29 -16.22
CA THR A 38 -8.38 6.09 -16.54
C THR A 38 -9.20 7.18 -15.87
N ASN A 39 -9.92 7.94 -16.69
CA ASN A 39 -11.04 8.79 -16.25
C ASN A 39 -12.16 8.03 -15.53
N ASP A 40 -12.01 6.72 -15.30
CA ASP A 40 -12.92 5.91 -14.51
C ASP A 40 -12.65 6.13 -13.02
N LYS A 41 -13.62 6.83 -12.42
CA LYS A 41 -13.69 7.34 -11.06
C LYS A 41 -13.80 6.23 -10.00
N GLN A 42 -12.98 5.19 -10.06
CA GLN A 42 -12.78 4.39 -8.85
C GLN A 42 -11.96 5.24 -7.89
N LYS A 43 -12.66 5.88 -6.94
CA LYS A 43 -12.03 6.58 -5.83
C LYS A 43 -11.22 5.57 -5.04
N LEU A 44 -9.93 5.40 -5.36
CA LEU A 44 -8.98 4.69 -4.52
C LEU A 44 -9.05 5.31 -3.12
N ALA A 45 -9.11 4.46 -2.09
CA ALA A 45 -9.05 4.96 -0.74
C ALA A 45 -7.65 5.59 -0.53
N PHE A 46 -7.57 6.58 0.36
CA PHE A 46 -6.31 7.29 0.61
C PHE A 46 -5.14 6.33 0.91
N ASN A 47 -5.39 5.29 1.71
CA ASN A 47 -4.39 4.29 2.04
C ASN A 47 -3.93 3.48 0.82
N ASP A 48 -4.86 3.12 -0.07
CA ASP A 48 -4.54 2.37 -1.29
C ASP A 48 -3.68 3.23 -2.23
N THR A 49 -3.95 4.54 -2.32
CA THR A 49 -3.10 5.48 -3.06
C THR A 49 -1.71 5.59 -2.48
N VAL A 50 -1.59 5.60 -1.14
CA VAL A 50 -0.27 5.63 -0.47
C VAL A 50 0.50 4.34 -0.72
N GLU A 51 -0.15 3.18 -0.63
CA GLU A 51 0.43 1.86 -0.91
C GLU A 51 0.92 1.80 -2.37
N LEU A 52 0.09 2.23 -3.31
CA LEU A 52 0.42 2.30 -4.74
C LEU A 52 1.61 3.23 -5.02
N LEU A 53 1.64 4.43 -4.41
CA LEU A 53 2.75 5.37 -4.56
C LEU A 53 4.07 4.80 -4.05
N ALA A 54 4.04 4.09 -2.91
CA ALA A 54 5.20 3.42 -2.36
C ALA A 54 5.70 2.31 -3.31
N ASP A 55 4.79 1.47 -3.80
CA ASP A 55 5.11 0.38 -4.73
C ASP A 55 5.69 0.89 -6.05
N LEU A 56 5.13 1.97 -6.61
CA LEU A 56 5.63 2.60 -7.82
C LEU A 56 7.04 3.17 -7.62
N TYR A 57 7.32 3.79 -6.48
CA TYR A 57 8.66 4.28 -6.18
C TYR A 57 9.66 3.13 -6.07
N VAL A 58 9.30 2.06 -5.35
CA VAL A 58 10.15 0.86 -5.24
C VAL A 58 10.40 0.24 -6.62
N LYS A 59 9.38 0.15 -7.47
CA LYS A 59 9.46 -0.47 -8.79
C LYS A 59 10.17 0.40 -9.85
N ASN A 60 10.10 1.71 -9.76
CA ASN A 60 10.61 2.59 -10.82
C ASN A 60 11.91 3.30 -10.44
N ASN A 61 12.18 3.49 -9.15
CA ASN A 61 13.28 4.34 -8.69
C ASN A 61 14.37 3.58 -7.92
N LEU A 62 14.09 2.38 -7.39
CA LEU A 62 15.11 1.57 -6.73
C LEU A 62 15.77 0.60 -7.70
N ASN A 63 17.09 0.44 -7.59
CA ASN A 63 17.83 -0.64 -8.25
C ASN A 63 17.65 -1.98 -7.51
N ASP A 64 18.09 -3.09 -8.11
CA ASP A 64 17.83 -4.44 -7.59
C ASP A 64 18.33 -4.61 -6.15
N ARG A 65 19.55 -4.14 -5.85
CA ARG A 65 20.12 -4.20 -4.49
C ARG A 65 19.32 -3.39 -3.48
N GLN A 66 18.83 -2.21 -3.87
CA GLN A 66 17.99 -1.37 -3.01
C GLN A 66 16.60 -1.99 -2.78
N ARG A 67 16.05 -2.69 -3.78
CA ARG A 67 14.77 -3.41 -3.64
C ARG A 67 14.89 -4.60 -2.72
N GLU A 68 15.96 -5.38 -2.83
CA GLU A 68 16.23 -6.50 -1.91
C GLU A 68 16.34 -5.99 -0.47
N LEU A 69 17.18 -4.97 -0.25
CA LEU A 69 17.31 -4.36 1.08
C LEU A 69 15.97 -3.82 1.61
N PHE A 70 15.16 -3.18 0.77
CA PHE A 70 13.84 -2.70 1.16
C PHE A 70 12.90 -3.83 1.58
N LYS A 71 12.92 -4.97 0.86
CA LYS A 71 12.13 -6.16 1.20
C LYS A 71 12.59 -6.76 2.52
N ASP A 72 13.89 -6.95 2.70
CA ASP A 72 14.47 -7.52 3.91
C ASP A 72 14.07 -6.70 5.15
N MET A 73 14.22 -5.36 5.06
CA MET A 73 13.79 -4.45 6.13
C MET A 73 12.28 -4.49 6.40
N LEU A 74 11.46 -4.68 5.37
CA LEU A 74 10.00 -4.78 5.55
C LEU A 74 9.60 -6.10 6.22
N GLU A 75 10.27 -7.20 5.89
CA GLU A 75 10.04 -8.52 6.48
C GLU A 75 10.43 -8.56 7.97
N GLU A 76 11.54 -7.92 8.35
CA GLU A 76 11.93 -7.77 9.76
C GLU A 76 10.87 -7.04 10.61
N LYS A 77 10.09 -6.15 10.00
CA LYS A 77 9.01 -5.39 10.67
C LYS A 77 7.66 -6.11 10.71
N ARG A 78 7.53 -7.27 10.03
CA ARG A 78 6.31 -8.09 10.03
C ARG A 78 6.26 -9.13 11.16
N ILE A 79 7.35 -9.24 11.93
CA ILE A 79 7.46 -10.04 13.17
C ILE A 79 6.89 -9.24 14.34
#